data_AF-A0A820FU73-F1
#
_entry.id   AF-A0A820FU73-F1
#
_cell.length_a   1.000
_cell.length_b   1.000
_cell.length_c   1.000
_cell.angle_alpha   90.00
_cell.angle_beta   90.00
_cell.angle_gamma   90.00
#
_symmetry.space_group_name_H-M   'P 1'
#
loop_
_entity.id
_entity.type
_entity.pdbx_description
1 polymer ?
#
loop_
_entity_poly.entity_id
_entity_poly.type
_entity_poly.pdbx_seq_one_letter_code
_entity_poly.pdbx_strand_id
1 'polypeptide(L)'
;ETDDFQVKKIRILLKRIRSMSYKGLQILFELFDNDDKEIFKKDLIDSLWLCCIKQSYLDNLLNKTKQREDIVHMLKLAVIWSSTPYLREAIINDRQDAKDLVKCSMELLNENIANENKQLIIEFIWNILQINPDDSLITPYNDQLLTYLTRVSSSMIEAKNSITLTTKEFDILLILSGKQLKNDKIEQLCTIFFRLLRQNILSKKKKKFGNKTAGQNLNISILKVLQNLIVNIENPIEKYLSLLSILCCKIIQRDQRIELINLFQIFINQSTQTKSSTVWYLKQLVELNSWNADAIDEADYERRLNSYKNLAKELVNVQDIDKDKDEYLCLFYHCLYELHYSVNDLSLREYASQCIQLFLKQIPLSQTYFLTEIRAILKQPAISINIRHEFIRH
;
A
#
# COMPACT_ATOMS: atom_id res chain seq x y z
N GLU A 1 13.76 -52.13 21.72
CA GLU A 1 12.66 -51.92 20.73
C GLU A 1 11.29 -51.67 21.38
N THR A 2 10.91 -52.39 22.44
CA THR A 2 9.64 -52.18 23.20
C THR A 2 9.51 -50.82 23.88
N ASP A 3 10.63 -50.23 24.30
CA ASP A 3 10.66 -48.94 25.01
C ASP A 3 10.34 -47.74 24.09
N ASP A 4 10.79 -47.80 22.83
CA ASP A 4 10.56 -46.74 21.84
C ASP A 4 9.07 -46.67 21.41
N PHE A 5 8.37 -47.80 21.44
CA PHE A 5 6.94 -47.86 21.12
C PHE A 5 6.06 -47.21 22.21
N GLN A 6 6.39 -47.42 23.49
CA GLN A 6 5.66 -46.80 24.60
C GLN A 6 5.93 -45.29 24.67
N VAL A 7 7.19 -44.87 24.47
CA VAL A 7 7.56 -43.46 24.34
C VAL A 7 6.80 -42.79 23.19
N LYS A 8 6.64 -43.46 22.04
CA LYS A 8 5.87 -42.95 20.90
C LYS A 8 4.37 -42.80 21.22
N LYS A 9 3.76 -43.76 21.92
CA LYS A 9 2.36 -43.67 22.36
C LYS A 9 2.11 -42.52 23.33
N ILE A 10 2.98 -42.35 24.34
CA ILE A 10 2.91 -41.25 25.30
C ILE A 10 3.05 -39.90 24.58
N ARG A 11 4.00 -39.78 23.64
CA ARG A 11 4.15 -38.56 22.81
C ARG A 11 2.89 -38.22 22.01
N ILE A 12 2.20 -39.23 21.46
CA ILE A 12 0.95 -39.02 20.71
C ILE A 12 -0.18 -38.56 21.64
N LEU A 13 -0.31 -39.19 22.81
CA LEU A 13 -1.33 -38.85 23.79
C LEU A 13 -1.14 -37.42 24.33
N LEU A 14 0.09 -37.04 24.67
CA LEU A 14 0.43 -35.70 25.12
C LEU A 14 0.12 -34.63 24.08
N LYS A 15 0.39 -34.90 22.79
CA LYS A 15 0.02 -33.99 21.69
C LYS A 15 -1.48 -33.80 21.58
N ARG A 16 -2.26 -34.87 21.68
CA ARG A 16 -3.73 -34.81 21.59
C ARG A 16 -4.32 -34.04 22.77
N ILE A 17 -3.87 -34.33 23.99
CA ILE A 17 -4.29 -33.59 25.19
C ILE A 17 -3.99 -32.11 25.00
N ARG A 18 -2.76 -31.76 24.60
CA ARG A 18 -2.37 -30.37 24.37
C ARG A 18 -3.24 -29.68 23.31
N SER A 19 -3.46 -30.30 22.16
CA SER A 19 -4.33 -29.73 21.11
C SER A 19 -5.76 -29.51 21.61
N MET A 20 -6.33 -30.48 22.35
CA MET A 20 -7.66 -30.33 22.95
C MET A 20 -7.71 -29.24 24.02
N SER A 21 -6.68 -29.12 24.85
CA SER A 21 -6.57 -28.05 25.84
C SER A 21 -6.55 -26.68 25.19
N TYR A 22 -5.76 -26.48 24.12
CA TYR A 22 -5.76 -25.20 23.41
C TYR A 22 -7.11 -24.89 22.77
N LYS A 23 -7.78 -25.87 22.14
CA LYS A 23 -9.13 -25.66 21.59
C LYS A 23 -10.14 -25.32 22.69
N GLY A 24 -10.06 -25.99 23.84
CA GLY A 24 -10.89 -25.68 25.00
C GLY A 24 -10.68 -24.27 25.49
N LEU A 25 -9.43 -23.81 25.58
CA LEU A 25 -9.10 -22.43 25.94
C LEU A 25 -9.61 -21.42 24.92
N GLN A 26 -9.51 -21.70 23.61
CA GLN A 26 -10.04 -20.84 22.56
C GLN A 26 -11.54 -20.62 22.75
N ILE A 27 -12.30 -21.72 22.91
CA ILE A 27 -13.75 -21.67 23.12
C ILE A 27 -14.07 -20.91 24.41
N LEU A 28 -13.34 -21.16 25.49
CA LEU A 28 -13.56 -20.44 26.76
C LEU A 28 -13.37 -18.93 26.57
N PHE A 29 -12.26 -18.49 25.98
CA PHE A 29 -12.02 -17.07 25.79
C PHE A 29 -13.02 -16.41 24.82
N GLU A 30 -13.42 -17.11 23.74
CA GLU A 30 -14.45 -16.62 22.82
C GLU A 30 -15.83 -16.49 23.49
N LEU A 31 -16.17 -17.36 24.44
CA LEU A 31 -17.45 -17.30 25.17
C LEU A 31 -17.52 -16.17 26.20
N PHE A 32 -16.38 -15.70 26.69
CA PHE A 32 -16.27 -14.67 27.73
C PHE A 32 -15.76 -13.32 27.18
N ASP A 33 -15.89 -13.09 25.87
CA ASP A 33 -15.44 -11.86 25.17
C ASP A 33 -16.29 -10.60 25.49
N ASN A 34 -17.40 -10.77 26.21
CA ASN A 34 -18.35 -9.69 26.56
C ASN A 34 -18.21 -9.25 28.02
N ASP A 35 -17.65 -8.05 28.24
CA ASP A 35 -17.74 -7.14 29.41
C ASP A 35 -17.50 -7.64 30.86
N ASP A 36 -17.38 -8.94 31.11
CA ASP A 36 -17.19 -9.48 32.46
C ASP A 36 -15.71 -9.45 32.87
N LYS A 37 -15.22 -8.25 33.20
CA LYS A 37 -13.87 -8.02 33.78
C LYS A 37 -13.56 -8.84 35.04
N GLU A 38 -14.58 -9.43 35.66
CA GLU A 38 -14.46 -10.17 36.93
C GLU A 38 -14.19 -11.67 36.77
N ILE A 39 -14.28 -12.26 35.55
CA ILE A 39 -14.18 -13.72 35.37
C ILE A 39 -12.72 -14.20 35.33
N PHE A 40 -11.84 -13.48 34.63
CA PHE A 40 -10.42 -13.86 34.53
C PHE A 40 -9.58 -13.07 35.52
N LYS A 41 -9.39 -13.63 36.72
CA LYS A 41 -8.39 -13.10 37.66
C LYS A 41 -7.02 -13.10 37.00
N LYS A 42 -6.22 -12.04 37.26
CA LYS A 42 -4.85 -11.90 36.74
C LYS A 42 -4.01 -13.17 36.94
N ASP A 43 -4.07 -13.78 38.12
CA ASP A 43 -3.33 -15.02 38.43
C ASP A 43 -3.68 -16.21 37.51
N LEU A 44 -4.94 -16.29 37.04
CA LEU A 44 -5.38 -17.31 36.09
C LEU A 44 -4.83 -17.01 34.68
N ILE A 45 -4.82 -15.74 34.28
CA ILE A 45 -4.22 -15.31 33.01
C ILE A 45 -2.72 -15.63 33.03
N ASP A 46 -2.02 -15.26 34.09
CA ASP A 46 -0.58 -15.51 34.25
C ASP A 46 -0.28 -17.03 34.23
N SER A 47 -1.13 -17.84 34.89
CA SER A 47 -1.01 -19.31 34.88
C SER A 47 -1.25 -19.93 33.50
N LEU A 48 -2.27 -19.44 32.78
CA LEU A 48 -2.58 -19.89 31.41
C LEU A 48 -1.47 -19.48 30.45
N TRP A 49 -0.91 -18.28 30.64
CA TRP A 49 0.18 -17.73 29.88
C TRP A 49 1.47 -18.55 30.05
N LEU A 50 1.88 -18.83 31.29
CA LEU A 50 3.03 -19.68 31.63
C LEU A 50 2.91 -21.10 31.06
N CYS A 51 1.69 -21.65 30.98
CA CYS A 51 1.45 -22.96 30.38
C CYS A 51 1.56 -22.96 28.84
N CYS A 52 1.28 -21.82 28.20
CA CYS A 52 1.27 -21.70 26.74
C CYS A 52 2.60 -21.21 26.15
N ILE A 53 3.33 -20.37 26.88
CA ILE A 53 4.47 -19.54 26.40
C ILE A 53 5.69 -19.77 27.30
N LYS A 54 5.92 -21.00 27.76
CA LYS A 54 7.20 -21.30 28.40
C LYS A 54 8.31 -21.26 27.34
N GLN A 55 9.40 -20.50 27.57
CA GLN A 55 10.51 -20.30 26.62
C GLN A 55 11.00 -21.60 25.95
N SER A 56 11.13 -22.69 26.73
CA SER A 56 11.47 -24.03 26.22
C SER A 56 10.53 -24.61 25.15
N TYR A 57 9.26 -24.18 25.13
CA TYR A 57 8.28 -24.58 24.13
C TYR A 57 8.42 -23.77 22.85
N LEU A 58 8.65 -22.46 22.95
CA LEU A 58 8.95 -21.58 21.81
C LEU A 58 10.26 -21.97 21.12
N ASP A 59 11.31 -22.30 21.89
CA ASP A 59 12.58 -22.78 21.34
C ASP A 59 12.44 -24.13 20.63
N ASN A 60 11.57 -25.01 21.13
CA ASN A 60 11.25 -26.28 20.47
C ASN A 60 10.40 -26.10 19.20
N LEU A 61 9.55 -25.06 19.16
CA LEU A 61 8.70 -24.71 18.02
C LEU A 61 9.53 -24.23 16.82
N LEU A 62 10.61 -23.51 17.07
CA LEU A 62 11.53 -23.00 16.04
C LEU A 62 12.47 -24.10 15.51
N ASN A 63 12.93 -25.00 16.38
CA ASN A 63 13.98 -25.98 16.04
C ASN A 63 13.48 -27.29 15.42
N LYS A 64 12.17 -27.59 15.41
CA LYS A 64 11.64 -28.86 14.88
C LYS A 64 10.73 -28.67 13.68
N THR A 65 11.29 -29.00 12.52
CA THR A 65 10.56 -29.16 11.27
C THR A 65 9.36 -30.14 11.43
N LYS A 66 8.16 -29.68 11.00
CA LYS A 66 6.99 -30.49 10.56
C LYS A 66 5.94 -31.01 11.55
N GLN A 67 5.63 -30.37 12.68
CA GLN A 67 4.38 -30.71 13.42
C GLN A 67 3.65 -29.44 13.90
N ARG A 68 2.81 -28.86 13.03
CA ARG A 68 2.30 -27.47 13.17
C ARG A 68 0.83 -27.32 13.58
N GLU A 69 0.12 -28.36 14.00
CA GLU A 69 -1.25 -28.17 14.54
C GLU A 69 -1.22 -27.33 15.82
N ASP A 70 -0.26 -27.57 16.71
CA ASP A 70 -0.14 -26.79 17.95
C ASP A 70 0.26 -25.33 17.70
N ILE A 71 1.00 -25.04 16.62
CA ILE A 71 1.32 -23.66 16.21
C ILE A 71 0.04 -22.93 15.83
N VAL A 72 -0.82 -23.56 15.03
CA VAL A 72 -2.10 -22.97 14.62
C VAL A 72 -2.93 -22.64 15.86
N HIS A 73 -2.99 -23.55 16.82
CA HIS A 73 -3.76 -23.33 18.04
C HIS A 73 -3.19 -22.23 18.93
N MET A 74 -1.86 -22.16 19.06
CA MET A 74 -1.20 -21.09 19.79
C MET A 74 -1.44 -19.73 19.10
N LEU A 75 -1.27 -19.64 17.79
CA LEU A 75 -1.48 -18.41 17.03
C LEU A 75 -2.94 -17.92 17.12
N LYS A 76 -3.92 -18.84 17.07
CA LYS A 76 -5.32 -18.51 17.29
C LYS A 76 -5.58 -17.94 18.69
N LEU A 77 -4.95 -18.52 19.72
CA LEU A 77 -5.04 -17.98 21.08
C LEU A 77 -4.40 -16.60 21.17
N ALA A 78 -3.24 -16.39 20.56
CA ALA A 78 -2.59 -15.07 20.51
C ALA A 78 -3.50 -14.02 19.85
N VAL A 79 -4.20 -14.39 18.78
CA VAL A 79 -5.20 -13.52 18.13
C VAL A 79 -6.35 -13.17 19.06
N ILE A 80 -6.96 -14.16 19.74
CA ILE A 80 -8.05 -13.91 20.70
C ILE A 80 -7.57 -12.98 21.82
N TRP A 81 -6.40 -13.26 22.37
CA TRP A 81 -5.85 -12.45 23.45
C TRP A 81 -5.56 -11.01 23.02
N SER A 82 -5.08 -10.79 21.78
CA SER A 82 -4.85 -9.42 21.30
C SER A 82 -6.12 -8.72 20.83
N SER A 83 -7.17 -9.43 20.45
CA SER A 83 -8.46 -8.82 20.09
C SER A 83 -9.26 -8.38 21.31
N THR A 84 -9.26 -9.15 22.39
CA THR A 84 -10.05 -8.88 23.60
C THR A 84 -9.38 -7.80 24.47
N PRO A 85 -10.04 -6.64 24.75
CA PRO A 85 -9.40 -5.49 25.40
C PRO A 85 -8.68 -5.78 26.71
N TYR A 86 -9.31 -6.50 27.64
CA TYR A 86 -8.73 -6.82 28.94
C TYR A 86 -7.55 -7.80 28.85
N LEU A 87 -7.66 -8.83 28.01
CA LEU A 87 -6.57 -9.80 27.79
C LEU A 87 -5.38 -9.14 27.10
N ARG A 88 -5.65 -8.23 26.16
CA ARG A 88 -4.63 -7.44 25.50
C ARG A 88 -3.91 -6.52 26.48
N GLU A 89 -4.61 -5.86 27.39
CA GLU A 89 -3.97 -5.07 28.46
C GLU A 89 -3.05 -5.96 29.32
N ALA A 90 -3.47 -7.18 29.63
CA ALA A 90 -2.63 -8.14 30.35
C ALA A 90 -1.35 -8.48 29.55
N ILE A 91 -1.45 -8.72 28.24
CA ILE A 91 -0.30 -8.95 27.35
C ILE A 91 0.65 -7.77 27.32
N ILE A 92 0.13 -6.55 27.21
CA ILE A 92 0.94 -5.33 27.08
C ILE A 92 1.64 -5.00 28.40
N ASN A 93 0.99 -5.26 29.53
CA ASN A 93 1.50 -4.95 30.86
C ASN A 93 2.53 -5.98 31.37
N ASP A 94 2.44 -7.25 30.98
CA ASP A 94 3.41 -8.29 31.38
C ASP A 94 4.50 -8.52 30.30
N ARG A 95 5.53 -7.69 30.37
CA ARG A 95 6.42 -7.41 29.23
C ARG A 95 7.39 -8.52 28.85
N GLN A 96 7.72 -9.50 29.70
CA GLN A 96 8.82 -10.40 29.37
C GLN A 96 8.38 -11.55 28.47
N ASP A 97 7.35 -12.28 28.84
CA ASP A 97 6.89 -13.43 28.06
C ASP A 97 6.11 -12.99 26.80
N ALA A 98 5.49 -11.81 26.81
CA ALA A 98 4.91 -11.18 25.62
C ALA A 98 5.98 -10.86 24.55
N LYS A 99 7.19 -10.46 24.97
CA LYS A 99 8.32 -10.25 24.04
C LYS A 99 8.73 -11.56 23.38
N ASP A 100 8.75 -12.67 24.11
CA ASP A 100 9.13 -13.98 23.56
C ASP A 100 8.09 -14.49 22.57
N LEU A 101 6.80 -14.28 22.83
CA LEU A 101 5.72 -14.59 21.88
C LEU A 101 5.85 -13.77 20.59
N VAL A 102 6.06 -12.44 20.71
CA VAL A 102 6.26 -11.57 19.55
C VAL A 102 7.50 -11.99 18.78
N LYS A 103 8.62 -12.23 19.46
CA LYS A 103 9.88 -12.71 18.86
C LYS A 103 9.65 -13.97 18.02
N CYS A 104 9.03 -14.99 18.62
CA CYS A 104 8.71 -16.25 17.95
C CYS A 104 7.80 -16.02 16.73
N SER A 105 6.79 -15.15 16.87
CA SER A 105 5.89 -14.80 15.76
C SER A 105 6.65 -14.14 14.60
N MET A 106 7.60 -13.25 14.88
CA MET A 106 8.42 -12.58 13.85
C MET A 106 9.36 -13.56 13.14
N GLU A 107 9.99 -14.47 13.89
CA GLU A 107 10.82 -15.53 13.32
C GLU A 107 9.99 -16.45 12.41
N LEU A 108 8.78 -16.83 12.84
CA LEU A 108 7.85 -17.66 12.07
C LEU A 108 7.35 -16.99 10.77
N LEU A 109 7.23 -15.65 10.71
CA LEU A 109 6.88 -14.95 9.46
C LEU A 109 7.92 -15.15 8.35
N ASN A 110 9.19 -15.28 8.74
CA ASN A 110 10.30 -15.47 7.81
C ASN A 110 10.44 -16.92 7.34
N GLU A 111 9.91 -17.86 8.12
CA GLU A 111 9.88 -19.29 7.82
C GLU A 111 8.91 -19.68 6.70
N ASN A 112 9.11 -20.89 6.16
CA ASN A 112 8.19 -21.49 5.19
C ASN A 112 6.98 -22.11 5.91
N ILE A 113 6.08 -21.24 6.39
CA ILE A 113 4.81 -21.63 7.01
C ILE A 113 3.62 -21.40 6.08
N ALA A 114 2.53 -22.15 6.33
CA ALA A 114 1.29 -21.99 5.58
C ALA A 114 0.79 -20.54 5.66
N ASN A 115 0.27 -20.00 4.57
CA ASN A 115 -0.17 -18.61 4.51
C ASN A 115 -1.24 -18.28 5.55
N GLU A 116 -2.14 -19.22 5.87
CA GLU A 116 -3.13 -19.07 6.95
C GLU A 116 -2.49 -18.75 8.29
N ASN A 117 -1.36 -19.39 8.61
CA ASN A 117 -0.64 -19.13 9.85
C ASN A 117 0.06 -17.76 9.82
N LYS A 118 0.56 -17.33 8.65
CA LYS A 118 1.10 -15.98 8.49
C LYS A 118 0.03 -14.93 8.72
N GLN A 119 -1.20 -15.18 8.22
CA GLN A 119 -2.33 -14.27 8.43
C GLN A 119 -2.73 -14.16 9.91
N LEU A 120 -2.70 -15.26 10.68
CA LEU A 120 -2.90 -15.19 12.13
C LEU A 120 -1.82 -14.34 12.84
N ILE A 121 -0.57 -14.45 12.41
CA ILE A 121 0.52 -13.62 12.97
C ILE A 121 0.29 -12.15 12.63
N ILE A 122 -0.05 -11.84 11.37
CA ILE A 122 -0.36 -10.48 10.94
C ILE A 122 -1.55 -9.91 11.71
N GLU A 123 -2.59 -10.70 11.94
CA GLU A 123 -3.74 -10.30 12.73
C GLU A 123 -3.38 -10.02 14.18
N PHE A 124 -2.57 -10.88 14.80
CA PHE A 124 -2.05 -10.67 16.14
C PHE A 124 -1.27 -9.33 16.24
N ILE A 125 -0.37 -9.06 15.29
CA ILE A 125 0.44 -7.83 15.25
C ILE A 125 -0.44 -6.60 14.99
N TRP A 126 -1.37 -6.70 14.04
CA TRP A 126 -2.32 -5.63 13.74
C TRP A 126 -3.14 -5.23 14.97
N ASN A 127 -3.62 -6.21 15.74
CA ASN A 127 -4.41 -5.96 16.93
C ASN A 127 -3.67 -5.14 17.99
N ILE A 128 -2.34 -5.23 18.04
CA ILE A 128 -1.48 -4.42 18.92
C ILE A 128 -1.25 -3.03 18.29
N LEU A 129 -0.82 -2.99 17.03
CA LEU A 129 -0.43 -1.75 16.36
C LEU A 129 -1.59 -0.78 16.11
N GLN A 130 -2.82 -1.28 15.92
CA GLN A 130 -3.98 -0.41 15.68
C GLN A 130 -4.35 0.46 16.89
N ILE A 131 -3.85 0.13 18.08
CA ILE A 131 -4.11 0.86 19.33
C ILE A 131 -2.94 1.76 19.66
N ASN A 132 -1.73 1.20 19.58
CA ASN A 132 -0.51 1.94 19.79
C ASN A 132 0.48 1.63 18.64
N PRO A 133 0.56 2.50 17.63
CA PRO A 133 1.50 2.34 16.52
C PRO A 133 2.97 2.26 16.96
N ASP A 134 3.30 2.82 18.13
CA ASP A 134 4.64 2.85 18.71
C ASP A 134 4.81 1.89 19.90
N ASP A 135 4.01 0.81 19.92
CA ASP A 135 4.10 -0.19 20.98
C ASP A 135 5.52 -0.78 21.08
N SER A 136 6.05 -0.80 22.31
CA SER A 136 7.40 -1.26 22.62
C SER A 136 7.62 -2.76 22.37
N LEU A 137 6.56 -3.57 22.27
CA LEU A 137 6.64 -4.99 21.94
C LEU A 137 6.98 -5.20 20.46
N ILE A 138 6.38 -4.41 19.57
CA ILE A 138 6.52 -4.58 18.11
C ILE A 138 7.66 -3.75 17.55
N THR A 139 7.91 -2.57 18.11
CA THR A 139 8.91 -1.60 17.59
C THR A 139 10.30 -2.20 17.31
N PRO A 140 10.86 -3.10 18.15
CA PRO A 140 12.15 -3.76 17.87
C PRO A 140 12.17 -4.60 16.58
N TYR A 141 11.01 -4.99 16.07
CA TYR A 141 10.84 -5.87 14.92
C TYR A 141 10.33 -5.16 13.65
N ASN A 142 10.23 -3.82 13.66
CA ASN A 142 9.77 -3.04 12.51
C ASN A 142 10.53 -3.39 11.21
N ASP A 143 11.85 -3.54 11.28
CA ASP A 143 12.68 -3.89 10.11
C ASP A 143 12.39 -5.30 9.58
N GLN A 144 12.10 -6.26 10.46
CA GLN A 144 11.74 -7.62 10.07
C GLN A 144 10.36 -7.65 9.41
N LEU A 145 9.37 -6.96 10.01
CA LEU A 145 8.04 -6.81 9.43
C LEU A 145 8.10 -6.14 8.06
N LEU A 146 8.84 -5.05 7.96
CA LEU A 146 9.01 -4.33 6.72
C LEU A 146 9.65 -5.21 5.65
N THR A 147 10.66 -6.01 6.01
CA THR A 147 11.30 -6.96 5.09
C THR A 147 10.33 -8.04 4.61
N TYR A 148 9.50 -8.58 5.51
CA TYR A 148 8.43 -9.51 5.14
C TYR A 148 7.45 -8.88 4.14
N LEU A 149 6.90 -7.70 4.44
CA LEU A 149 5.94 -6.99 3.59
C LEU A 149 6.54 -6.57 2.24
N THR A 150 7.83 -6.21 2.23
CA THR A 150 8.59 -5.88 1.02
C THR A 150 8.70 -7.10 0.11
N ARG A 151 9.00 -8.28 0.68
CA ARG A 151 9.09 -9.56 -0.07
C ARG A 151 7.74 -9.96 -0.64
N VAL A 152 6.66 -9.79 0.11
CA VAL A 152 5.29 -10.04 -0.37
C VAL A 152 4.94 -9.09 -1.52
N SER A 153 5.18 -7.79 -1.35
CA SER A 153 4.95 -6.77 -2.40
C SER A 153 5.75 -7.06 -3.68
N SER A 154 7.02 -7.44 -3.54
CA SER A 154 7.88 -7.79 -4.69
C SER A 154 7.36 -9.04 -5.41
N SER A 155 6.86 -10.03 -4.67
CA SER A 155 6.27 -11.24 -5.24
C SER A 155 4.98 -10.94 -6.04
N MET A 156 4.20 -9.93 -5.62
CA MET A 156 3.03 -9.47 -6.38
C MET A 156 3.44 -8.89 -7.74
N ILE A 157 4.56 -8.15 -7.80
CA ILE A 157 5.08 -7.57 -9.04
C ILE A 157 5.48 -8.68 -10.02
N GLU A 158 6.24 -9.66 -9.55
CA GLU A 158 6.76 -10.74 -10.39
C GLU A 158 5.67 -11.72 -10.88
N ALA A 159 4.41 -11.55 -10.42
CA ALA A 159 3.28 -12.42 -10.72
C ALA A 159 3.56 -13.91 -10.44
N LYS A 160 4.56 -14.20 -9.61
CA LYS A 160 5.05 -15.56 -9.37
C LYS A 160 4.11 -16.40 -8.52
N ASN A 161 3.12 -15.80 -7.84
CA ASN A 161 2.15 -16.50 -7.00
C ASN A 161 0.80 -15.75 -6.91
N SER A 162 -0.26 -16.46 -6.49
CA SER A 162 -1.56 -15.88 -6.10
C SER A 162 -1.52 -15.11 -4.76
N ILE A 163 -0.32 -14.72 -4.31
CA ILE A 163 -0.12 -14.05 -3.03
C ILE A 163 -0.43 -12.57 -3.23
N THR A 164 -1.33 -12.05 -2.40
CA THR A 164 -1.72 -10.65 -2.36
C THR A 164 -1.62 -10.17 -0.92
N LEU A 165 -1.16 -8.93 -0.73
CA LEU A 165 -1.25 -8.28 0.58
C LEU A 165 -2.72 -8.18 1.00
N THR A 166 -3.02 -8.54 2.25
CA THR A 166 -4.33 -8.30 2.85
C THR A 166 -4.47 -6.85 3.31
N THR A 167 -5.69 -6.42 3.63
CA THR A 167 -5.96 -5.07 4.15
C THR A 167 -5.10 -4.76 5.37
N LYS A 168 -5.03 -5.70 6.33
CA LYS A 168 -4.21 -5.55 7.55
C LYS A 168 -2.72 -5.44 7.22
N GLU A 169 -2.21 -6.20 6.25
CA GLU A 169 -0.80 -6.07 5.81
C GLU A 169 -0.51 -4.68 5.21
N PHE A 170 -1.48 -4.08 4.52
CA PHE A 170 -1.38 -2.69 4.06
C PHE A 170 -1.46 -1.67 5.17
N ASP A 171 -2.34 -1.86 6.15
CA ASP A 171 -2.47 -0.93 7.28
C ASP A 171 -1.20 -0.94 8.15
N ILE A 172 -0.62 -2.12 8.38
CA ILE A 172 0.70 -2.25 9.03
C ILE A 172 1.78 -1.56 8.19
N LEU A 173 1.79 -1.77 6.87
CA LEU A 173 2.74 -1.10 5.98
C LEU A 173 2.60 0.42 6.03
N LEU A 174 1.36 0.94 6.12
CA LEU A 174 1.09 2.36 6.23
C LEU A 174 1.68 2.92 7.53
N ILE A 175 1.48 2.24 8.67
CA ILE A 175 2.11 2.58 9.95
C ILE A 175 3.63 2.59 9.82
N LEU A 176 4.22 1.51 9.29
CA LEU A 176 5.67 1.36 9.18
C LEU A 176 6.30 2.39 8.23
N SER A 177 5.58 2.77 7.16
CA SER A 177 6.05 3.78 6.20
C SER A 177 6.15 5.18 6.77
N GLY A 178 5.37 5.49 7.82
CA GLY A 178 5.43 6.77 8.53
C GLY A 178 6.53 6.84 9.59
N LYS A 179 7.23 5.74 9.86
CA LYS A 179 8.34 5.72 10.83
C LYS A 179 9.63 6.22 10.20
N GLN A 180 10.59 6.61 11.05
CA GLN A 180 11.92 6.98 10.59
C GLN A 180 12.64 5.74 10.02
N LEU A 181 12.86 5.74 8.70
CA LEU A 181 13.54 4.69 7.97
C LEU A 181 14.86 5.22 7.40
N LYS A 182 15.82 4.32 7.14
CA LYS A 182 17.06 4.66 6.43
C LYS A 182 16.75 5.01 4.97
N ASN A 183 17.43 6.01 4.41
CA ASN A 183 17.22 6.48 3.03
C ASN A 183 17.28 5.36 1.99
N ASP A 184 18.28 4.47 2.06
CA ASP A 184 18.40 3.32 1.14
C ASP A 184 17.15 2.42 1.16
N LYS A 185 16.56 2.26 2.35
CA LYS A 185 15.34 1.45 2.54
C LYS A 185 14.13 2.17 1.96
N ILE A 186 14.02 3.48 2.17
CA ILE A 186 12.97 4.32 1.61
C ILE A 186 13.00 4.23 0.07
N GLU A 187 14.17 4.38 -0.55
CA GLU A 187 14.33 4.29 -2.00
C GLU A 187 13.96 2.91 -2.56
N GLN A 188 14.38 1.84 -1.88
CA GLN A 188 13.99 0.47 -2.22
C GLN A 188 12.47 0.30 -2.23
N LEU A 189 11.80 0.80 -1.18
CA LEU A 189 10.34 0.70 -1.03
C LEU A 189 9.61 1.54 -2.09
N CYS A 190 10.04 2.79 -2.32
CA CYS A 190 9.49 3.65 -3.36
C CYS A 190 9.54 2.97 -4.72
N THR A 191 10.68 2.39 -5.09
CA THR A 191 10.84 1.65 -6.35
C THR A 191 9.83 0.51 -6.48
N ILE A 192 9.61 -0.26 -5.40
CA ILE A 192 8.65 -1.36 -5.38
C ILE A 192 7.22 -0.84 -5.51
N PHE A 193 6.84 0.17 -4.72
CA PHE A 193 5.47 0.67 -4.71
C PHE A 193 5.09 1.46 -5.96
N PHE A 194 6.01 2.21 -6.58
CA PHE A 194 5.76 2.81 -7.89
C PHE A 194 5.53 1.75 -8.98
N ARG A 195 6.32 0.67 -8.97
CA ARG A 195 6.14 -0.45 -9.91
C ARG A 195 4.81 -1.17 -9.67
N LEU A 196 4.46 -1.42 -8.42
CA LEU A 196 3.21 -2.05 -8.04
C LEU A 196 2.00 -1.20 -8.46
N LEU A 197 2.05 0.11 -8.21
CA LEU A 197 1.03 1.07 -8.61
C LEU A 197 0.82 1.06 -10.14
N ARG A 198 1.90 1.19 -10.92
CA ARG A 198 1.83 1.11 -12.39
C ARG A 198 1.25 -0.20 -12.86
N GLN A 199 1.69 -1.33 -12.30
CA GLN A 199 1.20 -2.65 -12.70
C GLN A 199 -0.30 -2.80 -12.42
N ASN A 200 -0.78 -2.37 -11.24
CA ASN A 200 -2.19 -2.46 -10.89
C ASN A 200 -3.07 -1.61 -11.81
N ILE A 201 -2.64 -0.40 -12.15
CA ILE A 201 -3.41 0.53 -12.99
C ILE A 201 -3.35 0.14 -14.47
N LEU A 202 -2.17 -0.26 -14.98
CA LEU A 202 -1.95 -0.51 -16.40
C LEU A 202 -2.24 -1.95 -16.83
N SER A 203 -2.29 -2.92 -15.90
CA SER A 203 -2.52 -4.30 -16.27
C SER A 203 -3.90 -4.50 -16.90
N LYS A 204 -3.92 -5.13 -18.09
CA LYS A 204 -5.16 -5.52 -18.79
C LYS A 204 -5.91 -6.66 -18.07
N LYS A 205 -5.30 -7.28 -17.05
CA LYS A 205 -5.86 -8.39 -16.26
C LYS A 205 -6.80 -7.89 -15.16
N LYS A 206 -7.75 -7.00 -15.49
CA LYS A 206 -8.82 -6.54 -14.57
C LYS A 206 -9.76 -7.65 -14.07
N LYS A 207 -9.57 -8.91 -14.47
CA LYS A 207 -10.42 -10.06 -14.09
C LYS A 207 -9.87 -10.94 -12.97
N LYS A 208 -8.62 -10.79 -12.51
CA LYS A 208 -8.03 -11.70 -11.51
C LYS A 208 -7.88 -11.15 -10.09
N PHE A 209 -7.93 -9.84 -9.91
CA PHE A 209 -8.06 -9.22 -8.60
C PHE A 209 -9.55 -8.93 -8.42
N GLY A 210 -10.19 -9.59 -7.44
CA GLY A 210 -11.64 -9.54 -7.22
C GLY A 210 -12.18 -8.12 -7.11
N ASN A 211 -13.49 -7.96 -7.35
CA ASN A 211 -14.33 -6.76 -7.23
C ASN A 211 -13.67 -5.40 -7.54
N LYS A 212 -14.24 -4.65 -8.49
CA LYS A 212 -13.74 -3.31 -8.88
C LYS A 212 -13.37 -2.42 -7.69
N THR A 213 -14.06 -2.50 -6.55
CA THR A 213 -13.79 -1.78 -5.30
C THR A 213 -12.48 -2.18 -4.60
N ALA A 214 -12.11 -3.46 -4.55
CA ALA A 214 -10.90 -3.91 -3.87
C ALA A 214 -9.62 -3.39 -4.54
N GLY A 215 -9.60 -3.33 -5.89
CA GLY A 215 -8.49 -2.74 -6.64
C GLY A 215 -8.36 -1.22 -6.46
N GLN A 216 -9.43 -0.52 -6.06
CA GLN A 216 -9.42 0.93 -5.84
C GLN A 216 -8.79 1.26 -4.49
N ASN A 217 -9.24 0.54 -3.46
CA ASN A 217 -8.70 0.67 -2.11
C ASN A 217 -7.19 0.35 -2.10
N LEU A 218 -6.77 -0.66 -2.87
CA LEU A 218 -5.36 -1.00 -3.04
C LEU A 218 -4.52 0.17 -3.58
N ASN A 219 -4.98 0.86 -4.62
CA ASN A 219 -4.24 1.99 -5.20
C ASN A 219 -4.15 3.16 -4.22
N ILE A 220 -5.23 3.44 -3.48
CA ILE A 220 -5.27 4.45 -2.42
C ILE A 220 -4.22 4.12 -1.34
N SER A 221 -4.19 2.89 -0.84
CA SER A 221 -3.22 2.45 0.16
C SER A 221 -1.78 2.59 -0.35
N ILE A 222 -1.51 2.20 -1.60
CA ILE A 222 -0.17 2.34 -2.20
C ILE A 222 0.22 3.82 -2.32
N LEU A 223 -0.69 4.70 -2.74
CA LEU A 223 -0.42 6.13 -2.84
C LEU A 223 -0.10 6.73 -1.46
N LYS A 224 -0.85 6.40 -0.42
CA LYS A 224 -0.58 6.85 0.95
C LYS A 224 0.76 6.37 1.49
N VAL A 225 1.14 5.12 1.23
CA VAL A 225 2.46 4.59 1.56
C VAL A 225 3.56 5.39 0.85
N LEU A 226 3.39 5.67 -0.45
CA LEU A 226 4.35 6.49 -1.20
C LEU A 226 4.44 7.92 -0.66
N GLN A 227 3.32 8.53 -0.27
CA GLN A 227 3.29 9.85 0.36
C GLN A 227 4.15 9.87 1.63
N ASN A 228 3.96 8.92 2.55
CA ASN A 228 4.74 8.81 3.79
C ASN A 228 6.24 8.63 3.54
N LEU A 229 6.60 7.80 2.56
CA LEU A 229 8.00 7.53 2.22
C LEU A 229 8.69 8.76 1.62
N ILE A 230 8.01 9.49 0.73
CA ILE A 230 8.61 10.55 -0.08
C ILE A 230 8.80 11.85 0.70
N VAL A 231 8.03 12.07 1.77
CA VAL A 231 8.26 13.22 2.69
C VAL A 231 9.70 13.26 3.20
N ASN A 232 10.38 12.11 3.26
CA ASN A 232 11.75 11.98 3.75
C ASN A 232 12.82 11.91 2.64
N ILE A 233 12.45 12.14 1.37
CA ILE A 233 13.37 12.10 0.22
C ILE A 233 13.60 13.51 -0.32
N GLU A 234 14.87 13.90 -0.45
CA GLU A 234 15.22 15.14 -1.12
C GLU A 234 15.07 15.02 -2.65
N ASN A 235 14.46 16.04 -3.26
CA ASN A 235 14.27 16.17 -4.72
C ASN A 235 13.67 14.91 -5.39
N PRO A 236 12.49 14.43 -4.95
CA PRO A 236 11.88 13.21 -5.47
C PRO A 236 11.43 13.33 -6.94
N ILE A 237 11.26 14.56 -7.45
CA ILE A 237 10.83 14.84 -8.82
C ILE A 237 11.77 14.17 -9.84
N GLU A 238 13.08 14.38 -9.71
CA GLU A 238 14.06 13.90 -10.69
C GLU A 238 14.09 12.36 -10.80
N LYS A 239 13.77 11.68 -9.70
CA LYS A 239 13.81 10.21 -9.63
C LYS A 239 12.51 9.56 -10.09
N TYR A 240 11.36 10.15 -9.77
CA TYR A 240 10.09 9.43 -9.81
C TYR A 240 9.02 10.05 -10.71
N LEU A 241 9.20 11.28 -11.20
CA LEU A 241 8.15 11.98 -11.97
C LEU A 241 7.76 11.22 -13.26
N SER A 242 8.74 10.75 -14.03
CA SER A 242 8.51 9.90 -15.22
C SER A 242 7.61 8.69 -14.94
N LEU A 243 7.73 8.08 -13.75
CA LEU A 243 6.97 6.88 -13.38
C LEU A 243 5.48 7.16 -13.17
N LEU A 244 5.13 8.40 -12.83
CA LEU A 244 3.77 8.83 -12.51
C LEU A 244 3.01 9.38 -13.71
N SER A 245 3.71 9.88 -14.73
CA SER A 245 3.14 10.59 -15.87
C SER A 245 1.92 9.90 -16.50
N ILE A 246 2.03 8.63 -16.88
CA ILE A 246 0.93 7.85 -17.49
C ILE A 246 -0.27 7.66 -16.56
N LEU A 247 -0.07 7.74 -15.24
CA LEU A 247 -1.13 7.59 -14.24
C LEU A 247 -2.07 8.80 -14.26
N CYS A 248 -1.60 9.99 -14.65
CA CYS A 248 -2.41 11.20 -14.81
C CYS A 248 -3.56 11.04 -15.82
N CYS A 249 -3.44 10.10 -16.77
CA CYS A 249 -4.51 9.75 -17.71
C CYS A 249 -5.35 8.55 -17.25
N LYS A 250 -4.73 7.59 -16.55
CA LYS A 250 -5.33 6.28 -16.25
C LYS A 250 -6.08 6.22 -14.93
N ILE A 251 -5.73 7.06 -13.96
CA ILE A 251 -6.49 7.21 -12.72
C ILE A 251 -7.69 8.11 -13.00
N ILE A 252 -8.88 7.53 -12.94
CA ILE A 252 -10.16 8.19 -13.27
C ILE A 252 -10.95 8.52 -12.01
N GLN A 253 -10.85 7.66 -11.00
CA GLN A 253 -11.65 7.80 -9.79
C GLN A 253 -11.17 8.96 -8.94
N ARG A 254 -12.13 9.71 -8.43
CA ARG A 254 -11.93 10.91 -7.60
C ARG A 254 -10.98 10.64 -6.44
N ASP A 255 -11.26 9.64 -5.61
CA ASP A 255 -10.45 9.41 -4.39
C ASP A 255 -9.00 9.03 -4.72
N GLN A 256 -8.78 8.20 -5.74
CA GLN A 256 -7.42 7.90 -6.21
C GLN A 256 -6.73 9.12 -6.81
N ARG A 257 -7.46 10.00 -7.49
CA ARG A 257 -6.91 11.27 -8.01
C ARG A 257 -6.50 12.19 -6.88
N ILE A 258 -7.32 12.35 -5.86
CA ILE A 258 -6.99 13.16 -4.68
C ILE A 258 -5.67 12.68 -4.08
N GLU A 259 -5.50 11.38 -3.88
CA GLU A 259 -4.25 10.83 -3.34
C GLU A 259 -3.05 10.95 -4.29
N LEU A 260 -3.27 10.88 -5.61
CA LEU A 260 -2.22 11.16 -6.60
C LEU A 260 -1.78 12.63 -6.54
N ILE A 261 -2.72 13.56 -6.40
CA ILE A 261 -2.43 14.99 -6.35
C ILE A 261 -1.76 15.38 -5.02
N ASN A 262 -2.16 14.76 -3.91
CA ASN A 262 -1.45 14.88 -2.64
C ASN A 262 0.02 14.43 -2.77
N LEU A 263 0.27 13.34 -3.51
CA LEU A 263 1.63 12.89 -3.80
C LEU A 263 2.42 13.95 -4.61
N PHE A 264 1.83 14.55 -5.64
CA PHE A 264 2.44 15.65 -6.39
C PHE A 264 2.71 16.89 -5.51
N GLN A 265 1.81 17.20 -4.58
CA GLN A 265 2.01 18.30 -3.63
C GLN A 265 3.22 18.03 -2.73
N ILE A 266 3.39 16.79 -2.26
CA ILE A 266 4.58 16.38 -1.49
C ILE A 266 5.84 16.50 -2.36
N PHE A 267 5.79 16.10 -3.64
CA PHE A 267 6.92 16.26 -4.56
C PHE A 267 7.35 17.72 -4.64
N ILE A 268 6.39 18.62 -4.83
CA ILE A 268 6.65 20.08 -4.89
C ILE A 268 7.27 20.57 -3.59
N ASN A 269 6.74 20.15 -2.44
CA ASN A 269 7.23 20.59 -1.12
C ASN A 269 8.66 20.11 -0.82
N GLN A 270 9.06 18.94 -1.34
CA GLN A 270 10.39 18.35 -1.12
C GLN A 270 11.43 18.70 -2.18
N SER A 271 11.08 19.59 -3.12
CA SER A 271 11.91 19.91 -4.29
C SER A 271 12.56 21.28 -4.15
N THR A 272 13.56 21.37 -3.27
CA THR A 272 14.28 22.61 -2.96
C THR A 272 15.30 23.00 -4.05
N GLN A 273 15.78 22.04 -4.84
CA GLN A 273 16.80 22.27 -5.87
C GLN A 273 16.26 22.13 -7.31
N THR A 274 14.98 21.79 -7.47
CA THR A 274 14.36 21.63 -8.78
C THR A 274 14.13 22.97 -9.49
N LYS A 275 14.23 22.97 -10.82
CA LYS A 275 13.98 24.17 -11.65
C LYS A 275 12.60 24.77 -11.33
N SER A 276 12.56 26.11 -11.19
CA SER A 276 11.34 26.85 -10.88
C SER A 276 10.22 26.63 -11.91
N SER A 277 10.58 26.43 -13.17
CA SER A 277 9.65 26.08 -14.25
C SER A 277 8.96 24.73 -14.00
N THR A 278 9.71 23.67 -13.69
CA THR A 278 9.15 22.34 -13.39
C THR A 278 8.18 22.39 -12.21
N VAL A 279 8.55 23.09 -11.15
CA VAL A 279 7.67 23.30 -9.99
C VAL A 279 6.39 24.05 -10.39
N TRP A 280 6.49 25.05 -11.26
CA TRP A 280 5.33 25.78 -11.77
C TRP A 280 4.38 24.87 -12.56
N TYR A 281 4.89 24.02 -13.44
CA TYR A 281 4.06 23.08 -14.22
C TYR A 281 3.37 22.04 -13.33
N LEU A 282 4.05 21.52 -12.31
CA LEU A 282 3.42 20.62 -11.34
C LEU A 282 2.36 21.33 -10.50
N LYS A 283 2.56 22.61 -10.15
CA LYS A 283 1.51 23.41 -9.52
C LYS A 283 0.30 23.53 -10.45
N GLN A 284 0.48 23.81 -11.74
CA GLN A 284 -0.64 23.79 -12.69
C GLN A 284 -1.35 22.43 -12.71
N LEU A 285 -0.61 21.31 -12.68
CA LEU A 285 -1.23 19.99 -12.59
C LEU A 285 -2.10 19.83 -11.33
N VAL A 286 -1.66 20.34 -10.17
CA VAL A 286 -2.47 20.35 -8.93
C VAL A 286 -3.74 21.17 -9.12
N GLU A 287 -3.62 22.39 -9.66
CA GLU A 287 -4.75 23.29 -9.93
C GLU A 287 -5.77 22.69 -10.90
N LEU A 288 -5.29 22.02 -11.96
CA LEU A 288 -6.13 21.34 -12.95
C LEU A 288 -6.94 20.16 -12.35
N ASN A 289 -6.58 19.69 -11.16
CA ASN A 289 -7.28 18.63 -10.45
C ASN A 289 -7.98 19.13 -9.17
N SER A 290 -8.23 20.43 -9.04
CA SER A 290 -8.91 21.03 -7.88
C SER A 290 -10.37 20.59 -7.78
N TRP A 291 -10.86 20.42 -6.56
CA TRP A 291 -12.25 20.10 -6.26
C TRP A 291 -12.86 21.22 -5.43
N ASN A 292 -14.16 21.44 -5.59
CA ASN A 292 -14.87 22.48 -4.86
C ASN A 292 -14.89 22.14 -3.36
N ALA A 293 -14.49 23.09 -2.54
CA ALA A 293 -14.43 22.92 -1.08
C ALA A 293 -15.83 22.84 -0.45
N ASP A 294 -16.80 23.56 -1.02
CA ASP A 294 -18.18 23.64 -0.52
C ASP A 294 -19.06 22.51 -1.07
N ALA A 295 -18.77 22.05 -2.29
CA ALA A 295 -19.43 20.95 -2.95
C ALA A 295 -18.42 19.84 -3.27
N ILE A 296 -18.21 18.96 -2.30
CA ILE A 296 -17.14 17.94 -2.30
C ILE A 296 -17.16 17.06 -3.57
N ASP A 297 -18.34 16.79 -4.14
CA ASP A 297 -18.51 15.97 -5.34
C ASP A 297 -18.30 16.74 -6.66
N GLU A 298 -18.13 18.06 -6.61
CA GLU A 298 -18.00 18.92 -7.79
C GLU A 298 -16.56 19.36 -8.03
N ALA A 299 -16.18 19.40 -9.31
CA ALA A 299 -14.91 19.99 -9.72
C ALA A 299 -14.91 21.50 -9.47
N ASP A 300 -13.80 22.07 -9.01
CA ASP A 300 -13.62 23.52 -8.94
C ASP A 300 -13.30 24.05 -10.34
N TYR A 301 -14.37 24.30 -11.09
CA TYR A 301 -14.32 24.66 -12.51
C TYR A 301 -13.51 25.94 -12.76
N GLU A 302 -13.70 26.98 -11.94
CA GLU A 302 -13.03 28.26 -12.13
C GLU A 302 -11.52 28.13 -11.99
N ARG A 303 -11.06 27.42 -10.95
CA ARG A 303 -9.65 27.19 -10.69
C ARG A 303 -8.99 26.36 -11.80
N ARG A 304 -9.66 25.29 -12.24
CA ARG A 304 -9.19 24.47 -13.37
C ARG A 304 -9.11 25.26 -14.66
N LEU A 305 -10.13 26.05 -14.99
CA LEU A 305 -10.18 26.88 -16.19
C LEU A 305 -9.07 27.94 -16.19
N ASN A 306 -8.85 28.59 -15.06
CA ASN A 306 -7.78 29.58 -14.91
C ASN A 306 -6.39 28.94 -15.08
N SER A 307 -6.19 27.73 -14.54
CA SER A 307 -4.95 26.99 -14.74
C SER A 307 -4.74 26.63 -16.21
N TYR A 308 -5.77 26.19 -16.92
CA TYR A 308 -5.69 25.93 -18.36
C TYR A 308 -5.30 27.17 -19.18
N LYS A 309 -5.90 28.34 -18.88
CA LYS A 309 -5.55 29.60 -19.53
C LYS A 309 -4.09 29.98 -19.29
N ASN A 310 -3.60 29.81 -18.06
CA ASN A 310 -2.21 30.09 -17.71
C ASN A 310 -1.26 29.13 -18.42
N LEU A 311 -1.59 27.83 -18.44
CA LEU A 311 -0.82 26.81 -19.12
C LEU A 311 -0.72 27.11 -20.63
N ALA A 312 -1.84 27.42 -21.29
CA ALA A 312 -1.85 27.72 -22.72
C ALA A 312 -0.97 28.94 -23.06
N LYS A 313 -1.04 30.01 -22.24
CA LYS A 313 -0.19 31.20 -22.41
C LYS A 313 1.29 30.87 -22.28
N GLU A 314 1.66 30.08 -21.27
CA GLU A 314 3.06 29.72 -21.04
C GLU A 314 3.59 28.83 -22.14
N LEU A 315 2.81 27.83 -22.58
CA LEU A 315 3.20 26.93 -23.65
C LEU A 315 3.51 27.69 -24.93
N VAL A 316 2.73 28.69 -25.34
CA VAL A 316 3.01 29.47 -26.57
C VAL A 316 4.44 30.05 -26.60
N ASN A 317 5.02 30.35 -25.43
CA ASN A 317 6.32 30.98 -25.31
C ASN A 317 7.48 29.97 -25.12
N VAL A 318 7.20 28.67 -25.02
CA VAL A 318 8.23 27.64 -24.87
C VAL A 318 8.95 27.45 -26.20
N GLN A 319 10.19 27.93 -26.26
CA GLN A 319 11.11 27.66 -27.35
C GLN A 319 11.90 26.39 -27.00
N ASP A 320 11.67 25.33 -27.78
CA ASP A 320 12.24 23.99 -27.62
C ASP A 320 11.94 23.28 -26.29
N ILE A 321 11.09 22.25 -26.38
CA ILE A 321 11.02 21.23 -25.34
C ILE A 321 12.32 20.43 -25.43
N ASP A 322 13.32 20.81 -24.61
CA ASP A 322 14.47 19.94 -24.36
C ASP A 322 13.99 18.53 -24.01
N LYS A 323 14.78 17.52 -24.40
CA LYS A 323 14.47 16.12 -24.10
C LYS A 323 14.25 15.95 -22.59
N ASP A 324 13.25 15.14 -22.25
CA ASP A 324 13.00 14.61 -20.90
C ASP A 324 12.35 15.57 -19.88
N LYS A 325 11.43 16.45 -20.33
CA LYS A 325 10.54 17.19 -19.41
C LYS A 325 9.33 16.34 -18.98
N ASP A 326 9.53 15.48 -17.99
CA ASP A 326 8.50 14.60 -17.42
C ASP A 326 7.25 15.36 -16.96
N GLU A 327 7.39 16.62 -16.54
CA GLU A 327 6.29 17.49 -16.16
C GLU A 327 5.31 17.76 -17.32
N TYR A 328 5.83 17.86 -18.55
CA TYR A 328 5.00 18.02 -19.74
C TYR A 328 4.27 16.74 -20.07
N LEU A 329 4.90 15.59 -19.83
CA LEU A 329 4.25 14.30 -20.01
C LEU A 329 3.07 14.14 -19.03
N CYS A 330 3.24 14.53 -17.76
CA CYS A 330 2.14 14.55 -16.78
C CYS A 330 0.96 15.43 -17.24
N LEU A 331 1.24 16.68 -17.66
CA LEU A 331 0.21 17.62 -18.12
C LEU A 331 -0.46 17.15 -19.41
N PHE A 332 0.30 16.61 -20.35
CA PHE A 332 -0.21 16.05 -21.59
C PHE A 332 -1.17 14.87 -21.31
N TYR A 333 -0.77 13.93 -20.43
CA TYR A 333 -1.63 12.83 -20.01
C TYR A 333 -2.88 13.30 -19.27
N HIS A 334 -2.80 14.37 -18.50
CA HIS A 334 -3.96 14.97 -17.87
C HIS A 334 -4.92 15.59 -18.91
N CYS A 335 -4.41 16.31 -19.92
CA CYS A 335 -5.25 16.87 -21.00
C CYS A 335 -6.01 15.75 -21.74
N LEU A 336 -5.35 14.62 -22.00
CA LEU A 336 -6.00 13.44 -22.58
C LEU A 336 -7.11 12.87 -21.70
N TYR A 337 -6.95 12.94 -20.38
CA TYR A 337 -8.01 12.55 -19.45
C TYR A 337 -9.21 13.49 -19.58
N GLU A 338 -9.02 14.82 -19.57
CA GLU A 338 -10.13 15.77 -19.65
C GLU A 338 -10.91 15.60 -20.96
N LEU A 339 -10.21 15.41 -22.08
CA LEU A 339 -10.84 15.10 -23.36
C LEU A 339 -11.71 13.84 -23.35
N HIS A 340 -11.37 12.84 -22.53
CA HIS A 340 -12.07 11.55 -22.50
C HIS A 340 -13.20 11.50 -21.48
N TYR A 341 -12.97 12.04 -20.28
CA TYR A 341 -13.85 11.84 -19.14
C TYR A 341 -14.71 13.06 -18.80
N SER A 342 -14.35 14.27 -19.26
CA SER A 342 -15.13 15.49 -19.01
C SER A 342 -16.16 15.71 -20.12
N VAL A 343 -17.00 14.69 -20.34
CA VAL A 343 -17.94 14.62 -21.49
C VAL A 343 -18.92 15.80 -21.51
N ASN A 344 -19.35 16.26 -20.34
CA ASN A 344 -20.36 17.30 -20.19
C ASN A 344 -19.77 18.73 -20.13
N ASP A 345 -18.44 18.86 -20.08
CA ASP A 345 -17.77 20.15 -19.96
C ASP A 345 -17.02 20.48 -21.26
N LEU A 346 -17.70 21.19 -22.15
CA LEU A 346 -17.14 21.61 -23.45
C LEU A 346 -15.94 22.54 -23.27
N SER A 347 -15.99 23.44 -22.29
CA SER A 347 -14.93 24.43 -22.08
C SER A 347 -13.62 23.77 -21.68
N LEU A 348 -13.62 22.91 -20.64
CA LEU A 348 -12.40 22.23 -20.20
C LEU A 348 -11.82 21.35 -21.32
N ARG A 349 -12.68 20.71 -22.11
CA ARG A 349 -12.24 19.93 -23.28
C ARG A 349 -11.58 20.80 -24.34
N GLU A 350 -12.16 21.94 -24.70
CA GLU A 350 -11.57 22.85 -25.68
C GLU A 350 -10.19 23.34 -25.25
N TYR A 351 -10.03 23.73 -23.98
CA TYR A 351 -8.72 24.14 -23.46
C TYR A 351 -7.72 22.99 -23.38
N ALA A 352 -8.15 21.79 -22.99
CA ALA A 352 -7.30 20.60 -23.01
C ALA A 352 -6.82 20.27 -24.44
N SER A 353 -7.72 20.38 -25.43
CA SER A 353 -7.43 20.21 -26.85
C SER A 353 -6.40 21.24 -27.33
N GLN A 354 -6.60 22.52 -26.98
CA GLN A 354 -5.65 23.60 -27.29
C GLN A 354 -4.28 23.34 -26.67
N CYS A 355 -4.21 22.94 -25.40
CA CYS A 355 -2.94 22.62 -24.74
C CYS A 355 -2.22 21.45 -25.41
N ILE A 356 -2.96 20.40 -25.80
CA ILE A 356 -2.41 19.27 -26.57
C ILE A 356 -1.80 19.76 -27.88
N GLN A 357 -2.49 20.64 -28.63
CA GLN A 357 -1.95 21.19 -29.87
C GLN A 357 -0.65 21.97 -29.62
N LEU A 358 -0.60 22.77 -28.56
CA LEU A 358 0.59 23.54 -28.20
C LEU A 358 1.75 22.61 -27.83
N PHE A 359 1.51 21.58 -27.01
CA PHE A 359 2.51 20.55 -26.73
C PHE A 359 3.01 19.90 -28.02
N LEU A 360 2.11 19.50 -28.92
CA LEU A 360 2.48 18.83 -30.18
C LEU A 360 3.33 19.69 -31.10
N LYS A 361 3.03 21.00 -31.20
CA LYS A 361 3.79 21.96 -32.00
C LYS A 361 5.23 22.13 -31.50
N GLN A 362 5.47 21.83 -30.22
CA GLN A 362 6.76 22.05 -29.58
C GLN A 362 7.62 20.79 -29.49
N ILE A 363 7.10 19.61 -29.84
CA ILE A 363 7.88 18.37 -29.89
C ILE A 363 8.79 18.42 -31.12
N PRO A 364 10.12 18.44 -30.97
CA PRO A 364 11.02 18.31 -32.12
C PRO A 364 10.81 16.93 -32.77
N LEU A 365 10.86 16.85 -34.11
CA LEU A 365 10.73 15.60 -34.88
C LEU A 365 11.64 14.45 -34.39
N SER A 366 12.73 14.78 -33.69
CA SER A 366 13.67 13.85 -33.08
C SER A 366 13.20 13.18 -31.77
N GLN A 367 12.11 13.63 -31.14
CA GLN A 367 11.57 13.04 -29.91
C GLN A 367 10.61 11.88 -30.23
N THR A 368 11.20 10.75 -30.60
CA THR A 368 10.49 9.52 -30.96
C THR A 368 9.68 8.93 -29.79
N TYR A 369 10.11 9.09 -28.53
CA TYR A 369 9.44 8.50 -27.36
C TYR A 369 8.06 9.10 -27.11
N PHE A 370 7.97 10.43 -26.97
CA PHE A 370 6.72 11.16 -26.73
C PHE A 370 5.71 10.92 -27.87
N LEU A 371 6.16 11.00 -29.12
CA LEU A 371 5.33 10.70 -30.29
C LEU A 371 4.88 9.24 -30.35
N THR A 372 5.70 8.29 -29.87
CA THR A 372 5.34 6.85 -29.83
C THR A 372 4.29 6.58 -28.76
N GLU A 373 4.42 7.17 -27.57
CA GLU A 373 3.39 7.07 -26.52
C GLU A 373 2.07 7.69 -27.00
N ILE A 374 2.10 8.90 -27.58
CA ILE A 374 0.92 9.55 -28.16
C ILE A 374 0.26 8.67 -29.22
N ARG A 375 1.04 8.14 -30.18
CA ARG A 375 0.52 7.26 -31.23
C ARG A 375 -0.06 5.97 -30.66
N ALA A 376 0.56 5.38 -29.64
CA ALA A 376 0.07 4.17 -28.99
C ALA A 376 -1.25 4.42 -28.25
N ILE A 377 -1.42 5.61 -27.69
CA ILE A 377 -2.64 6.07 -27.03
C ILE A 377 -3.75 6.25 -28.07
N LEU A 378 -3.57 7.08 -29.11
CA LEU A 378 -4.58 7.36 -30.15
C LEU A 378 -5.08 6.10 -30.88
N LYS A 379 -4.24 5.06 -30.97
CA LYS A 379 -4.60 3.75 -31.54
C LYS A 379 -5.50 2.90 -30.64
N GLN A 380 -5.66 3.23 -29.35
CA GLN A 380 -6.52 2.48 -28.44
C GLN A 380 -8.00 2.62 -28.85
N PRO A 381 -8.76 1.52 -29.00
CA PRO A 381 -10.17 1.56 -29.41
C PRO A 381 -11.09 2.30 -28.42
N ALA A 382 -10.65 2.38 -27.16
CA ALA A 382 -11.38 3.04 -26.08
C ALA A 382 -11.30 4.57 -26.13
N ILE A 383 -10.41 5.14 -26.96
CA ILE A 383 -10.35 6.57 -27.17
C ILE A 383 -11.52 6.95 -28.06
N SER A 384 -12.41 7.77 -27.49
CA SER A 384 -13.62 8.27 -28.12
C SER A 384 -13.36 8.77 -29.53
N ILE A 385 -14.31 8.48 -30.43
CA ILE A 385 -14.38 9.07 -31.78
C ILE A 385 -14.23 10.59 -31.70
N ASN A 386 -14.71 11.25 -30.63
CA ASN A 386 -14.58 12.69 -30.43
C ASN A 386 -13.12 13.15 -30.27
N ILE A 387 -12.27 12.37 -29.60
CA ILE A 387 -10.83 12.70 -29.48
C ILE A 387 -10.16 12.51 -30.83
N ARG A 388 -10.48 11.44 -31.56
CA ARG A 388 -9.96 11.25 -32.92
C ARG A 388 -10.45 12.34 -33.86
N HIS A 389 -11.71 12.75 -33.77
CA HIS A 389 -12.25 13.83 -34.59
C HIS A 389 -11.62 15.17 -34.24
N GLU A 390 -11.42 15.53 -32.98
CA GLU A 390 -10.69 16.75 -32.62
C GLU A 390 -9.22 16.70 -33.08
N PHE A 391 -8.57 15.54 -32.99
CA PHE A 391 -7.17 15.37 -33.44
C PHE A 391 -7.01 15.27 -34.97
N ILE A 392 -8.07 14.90 -35.71
CA ILE A 392 -8.09 14.81 -37.19
C ILE A 392 -8.63 16.11 -37.82
N ARG A 393 -9.48 16.85 -37.11
CA ARG A 393 -10.03 18.15 -37.54
C ARG A 393 -8.99 19.26 -37.49
N HIS A 394 -7.89 19.03 -36.78
CA HIS A 394 -6.70 19.86 -36.68
C HIS A 394 -5.48 19.09 -37.18
#